data_AF-A0AAN8IGC9-F1
#
_entry.id   AF-A0AAN8IGC9-F1
#
_cell.length_a   1.000
_cell.length_b   1.000
_cell.length_c   1.000
_cell.angle_alpha   90.00
_cell.angle_beta   90.00
_cell.angle_gamma   90.00
#
_symmetry.space_group_name_H-M   'P 1'
#
loop_
_entity.id
_entity.type
_entity.pdbx_description
1 polymer ?
#
loop_
_entity_poly.entity_id
_entity_poly.type
_entity_poly.pdbx_seq_one_letter_code
_entity_poly.pdbx_strand_id
1 'polypeptide(L)'
;MRICSRALLNCLHRFPADKNQIYRCLSEVGARHAVFVHGMVRELLGLHLVYDTREQQIDDVFYVARLILVLNAAANYEPIISLLPEYVLKHYRFLRAAASDLVAPIKVLEKPSASIAASSASSKELAGSTSDILLNAYERLQEVNREPTLADRNALRRLIVEDANAISAFNEPLAGAARFIASLCEISSALESLTQVVLRGGGDIRDASNIVHQELVRIRCAEHQFAGLPAEMASFLVEAGMFLSLLELLVEMTIAPERYAQIVMDIRAVVAEAESCWAAKGEPCDQATALISAILEPLECSTEESKKILSVGTFGHLLATHAPFLPNSFPDVGKIRSKWAQISEPNRDVAIEKPIRFVAGLPCAVKFVASLHNLTENDLRNLRVQ
;
A
#
# COMPACT_ATOMS: atom_id res chain seq x y z
N MET A 1 37.12 10.65 -20.30
CA MET A 1 36.81 10.19 -18.92
C MET A 1 36.97 11.28 -17.85
N ARG A 2 38.14 11.89 -17.66
CA ARG A 2 38.33 13.02 -16.71
C ARG A 2 37.30 14.15 -16.81
N ILE A 3 36.99 14.59 -18.03
CA ILE A 3 36.00 15.65 -18.26
C ILE A 3 34.60 15.19 -17.85
N CYS A 4 34.24 13.94 -18.14
CA CYS A 4 32.93 13.36 -17.80
C CYS A 4 32.74 13.25 -16.28
N SER A 5 33.72 12.69 -15.55
CA SER A 5 33.64 12.58 -14.09
C SER A 5 33.54 13.97 -13.43
N ARG A 6 34.32 14.94 -13.90
CA ARG A 6 34.25 16.32 -13.38
C ARG A 6 32.91 16.99 -13.70
N ALA A 7 32.36 16.78 -14.90
CA ALA A 7 31.06 17.29 -15.27
C ALA A 7 29.94 16.71 -14.38
N LEU A 8 29.95 15.39 -14.12
CA LEU A 8 28.97 14.74 -13.24
C LEU A 8 29.08 15.23 -11.79
N LEU A 9 30.30 15.41 -11.27
CA LEU A 9 30.51 16.01 -9.94
C LEU A 9 30.05 17.48 -9.89
N ASN A 10 30.25 18.25 -10.95
CA ASN A 10 29.71 19.61 -11.04
C ASN A 10 28.17 19.62 -11.10
N CYS A 11 27.55 18.65 -11.78
CA CYS A 11 26.10 18.49 -11.79
C CYS A 11 25.60 18.20 -10.37
N LEU A 12 26.28 17.35 -9.60
CA LEU A 12 25.92 17.04 -8.22
C LEU A 12 25.98 18.28 -7.32
N HIS A 13 26.95 19.16 -7.54
CA HIS A 13 27.03 20.44 -6.84
C HIS A 13 25.89 21.38 -7.21
N ARG A 14 25.51 21.44 -8.49
CA ARG A 14 24.49 22.38 -8.98
C ARG A 14 23.06 21.89 -8.74
N PHE A 15 22.86 20.58 -8.73
CA PHE A 15 21.56 19.92 -8.64
C PHE A 15 21.62 18.78 -7.60
N PRO A 16 21.70 19.11 -6.30
CA PRO A 16 21.78 18.09 -5.24
C PRO A 16 20.52 17.22 -5.14
N ALA A 17 19.37 17.71 -5.63
CA ALA A 17 18.13 16.93 -5.70
C ALA A 17 18.25 15.68 -6.61
N ASP A 18 19.12 15.73 -7.62
CA ASP A 18 19.30 14.64 -8.60
C ASP A 18 20.40 13.64 -8.19
N LYS A 19 20.85 13.69 -6.92
CA LYS A 19 21.95 12.88 -6.36
C LYS A 19 21.87 11.41 -6.76
N ASN A 20 20.72 10.77 -6.57
CA ASN A 20 20.55 9.33 -6.85
C ASN A 20 20.71 9.00 -8.34
N GLN A 21 20.23 9.87 -9.24
CA GLN A 21 20.38 9.67 -10.69
C GLN A 21 21.83 9.83 -11.12
N ILE A 22 22.52 10.84 -10.57
CA ILE A 22 23.94 11.07 -10.82
C ILE A 22 24.78 9.90 -10.31
N TYR A 23 24.46 9.35 -9.14
CA TYR A 23 25.11 8.16 -8.59
C TYR A 23 24.94 6.93 -9.48
N ARG A 24 23.72 6.67 -9.99
CA ARG A 24 23.48 5.59 -10.96
C ARG A 24 24.30 5.78 -12.23
N CYS A 25 24.34 7.00 -12.77
CA CYS A 25 25.16 7.31 -13.94
C CYS A 25 26.65 7.06 -13.67
N LEU A 26 27.19 7.51 -12.53
CA LEU A 26 28.58 7.27 -12.15
C LEU A 26 28.88 5.77 -11.95
N SER A 27 27.94 5.01 -11.38
CA SER A 27 28.03 3.56 -11.25
C SER A 27 28.19 2.89 -12.62
N GLU A 28 27.31 3.19 -13.57
CA GLU A 28 27.37 2.64 -14.93
C GLU A 28 28.63 3.05 -15.69
N VAL A 29 29.02 4.33 -15.57
CA VAL A 29 30.24 4.84 -16.19
C VAL A 29 31.47 4.12 -15.63
N GLY A 30 31.52 3.86 -14.33
CA GLY A 30 32.59 3.10 -13.68
C GLY A 30 32.65 1.67 -14.18
N ALA A 31 31.49 1.00 -14.22
CA ALA A 31 31.37 -0.37 -14.68
C ALA A 31 31.81 -0.55 -16.14
N ARG A 32 31.42 0.37 -17.04
CA ARG A 32 31.70 0.26 -18.49
C ARG A 32 33.10 0.73 -18.89
N HIS A 33 33.72 1.62 -18.11
CA HIS A 33 34.99 2.26 -18.47
C HIS A 33 36.10 2.03 -17.43
N ALA A 34 36.13 0.84 -16.83
CA ALA A 34 37.02 0.51 -15.72
C ALA A 34 38.52 0.76 -16.00
N VAL A 35 38.99 0.45 -17.22
CA VAL A 35 40.39 0.68 -17.64
C VAL A 35 40.79 2.15 -17.57
N PHE A 36 39.89 3.06 -17.96
CA PHE A 36 40.16 4.50 -17.90
C PHE A 36 40.09 5.04 -16.47
N VAL A 37 39.21 4.47 -15.64
CA VAL A 37 39.11 4.82 -14.21
C VAL A 37 40.37 4.41 -13.46
N HIS A 38 41.01 3.29 -13.82
CA HIS A 38 42.26 2.83 -13.22
C HIS A 38 43.34 3.91 -13.20
N GLY A 39 43.57 4.61 -14.32
CA GLY A 39 44.54 5.71 -14.43
C GLY A 39 44.17 6.99 -13.65
N MET A 40 42.98 7.03 -13.03
CA MET A 40 42.45 8.17 -12.28
C MET A 40 42.18 7.84 -10.80
N VAL A 41 42.37 6.60 -10.35
CA VAL A 41 42.03 6.17 -8.97
C VAL A 41 42.65 7.08 -7.92
N ARG A 42 43.94 7.41 -8.07
CA ARG A 42 44.65 8.29 -7.14
C ARG A 42 44.10 9.71 -7.14
N GLU A 43 43.77 10.25 -8.31
CA GLU A 43 43.18 11.59 -8.46
C GLU A 43 41.77 11.64 -7.83
N LEU A 44 40.95 10.62 -8.08
CA LEU A 44 39.57 10.55 -7.59
C LEU A 44 39.50 10.39 -6.07
N LEU A 45 40.32 9.51 -5.52
CA LEU A 45 40.38 9.26 -4.08
C LEU A 45 41.32 10.24 -3.33
N GLY A 46 42.03 11.12 -4.05
CA GLY A 46 42.96 12.08 -3.48
C GLY A 46 44.21 11.43 -2.86
N LEU A 47 44.64 10.26 -3.34
CA LEU A 47 45.75 9.48 -2.78
C LEU A 47 47.11 10.11 -3.10
N HIS A 48 47.95 10.25 -2.08
CA HIS A 48 49.34 10.69 -2.23
C HIS A 48 50.29 9.49 -2.31
N LEU A 49 51.38 9.60 -3.08
CA LEU A 49 52.34 8.52 -3.28
C LEU A 49 53.21 8.21 -2.06
N VAL A 50 53.42 9.21 -1.20
CA VAL A 50 54.40 9.18 -0.11
C VAL A 50 53.74 9.32 1.27
N TYR A 51 52.53 9.88 1.32
CA TYR A 51 51.88 10.22 2.58
C TYR A 51 50.56 9.47 2.69
N ASP A 52 50.27 8.99 3.89
CA ASP A 52 48.94 8.49 4.20
C ASP A 52 47.95 9.65 4.18
N THR A 53 46.99 9.54 3.27
CA THR A 53 45.93 10.53 3.14
C THR A 53 44.90 10.30 4.22
N ARG A 54 44.45 11.38 4.85
CA ARG A 54 43.37 11.33 5.83
C ARG A 54 42.12 10.68 5.22
N GLU A 55 41.55 9.73 5.96
CA GLU A 55 40.30 9.07 5.61
C GLU A 55 39.17 10.09 5.43
N GLN A 56 38.51 10.04 4.27
CA GLN A 56 37.38 10.91 3.93
C GLN A 56 36.10 10.36 4.57
N GLN A 57 35.22 11.24 5.02
CA GLN A 57 33.98 10.86 5.69
C GLN A 57 32.96 10.29 4.68
N ILE A 58 32.26 9.21 5.05
CA ILE A 58 31.23 8.60 4.21
C ILE A 58 30.03 9.54 3.99
N ASP A 59 29.82 10.52 4.88
CA ASP A 59 28.73 11.48 4.74
C ASP A 59 28.97 12.51 3.62
N ASP A 60 30.21 12.63 3.11
CA ASP A 60 30.50 13.52 1.99
C ASP A 60 29.96 12.96 0.67
N VAL A 61 28.95 13.65 0.15
CA VAL A 61 28.24 13.35 -1.10
C VAL A 61 29.22 13.25 -2.29
N PHE A 62 30.24 14.11 -2.37
CA PHE A 62 31.19 14.09 -3.48
C PHE A 62 32.18 12.94 -3.36
N TYR A 63 32.60 12.61 -2.15
CA TYR A 63 33.45 11.45 -1.91
C TYR A 63 32.72 10.15 -2.28
N VAL A 64 31.48 9.98 -1.81
CA VAL A 64 30.65 8.81 -2.15
C VAL A 64 30.46 8.70 -3.67
N ALA A 65 30.22 9.79 -4.37
CA ALA A 65 30.11 9.80 -5.83
C ALA A 65 31.38 9.25 -6.52
N ARG A 66 32.57 9.70 -6.10
CA ARG A 66 33.86 9.21 -6.63
C ARG A 66 34.11 7.76 -6.25
N LEU A 67 33.71 7.38 -5.04
CA LEU A 67 33.86 6.04 -4.52
C LEU A 67 32.99 5.04 -5.30
N ILE A 68 31.73 5.38 -5.57
CA ILE A 68 30.83 4.58 -6.44
C ILE A 68 31.48 4.34 -7.81
N LEU A 69 32.03 5.39 -8.44
CA LEU A 69 32.71 5.27 -9.73
C LEU A 69 33.90 4.29 -9.69
N VAL A 70 34.75 4.40 -8.66
CA VAL A 70 35.96 3.57 -8.50
C VAL A 70 35.61 2.13 -8.14
N LEU A 71 34.65 1.89 -7.24
CA LEU A 71 34.26 0.56 -6.80
C LEU A 71 33.59 -0.25 -7.92
N ASN A 72 32.71 0.37 -8.71
CA ASN A 72 32.10 -0.30 -9.85
C ASN A 72 33.12 -0.59 -10.97
N ALA A 73 34.15 0.26 -11.12
CA ALA A 73 35.28 -0.05 -11.98
C ALA A 73 36.10 -1.24 -11.43
N ALA A 74 36.35 -1.28 -10.11
CA ALA A 74 37.08 -2.37 -9.46
C ALA A 74 36.36 -3.72 -9.55
N ALA A 75 35.02 -3.73 -9.57
CA ALA A 75 34.24 -4.95 -9.77
C ALA A 75 34.49 -5.61 -11.15
N ASN A 76 34.80 -4.81 -12.17
CA ASN A 76 35.05 -5.28 -13.54
C ASN A 76 36.53 -5.29 -13.93
N TYR A 77 37.42 -4.67 -13.16
CA TYR A 77 38.86 -4.61 -13.43
C TYR A 77 39.67 -4.74 -12.13
N GLU A 78 40.10 -5.96 -11.87
CA GLU A 78 40.80 -6.39 -10.65
C GLU A 78 42.05 -5.57 -10.27
N PRO A 79 42.89 -5.08 -11.21
CA PRO A 79 44.06 -4.27 -10.86
C PRO A 79 43.76 -2.96 -10.13
N ILE A 80 42.52 -2.48 -10.10
CA ILE A 80 42.14 -1.33 -9.27
C ILE A 80 42.19 -1.69 -7.79
N ILE A 81 41.86 -2.94 -7.42
CA ILE A 81 41.76 -3.37 -6.02
C ILE A 81 43.09 -3.20 -5.28
N SER A 82 44.22 -3.49 -5.95
CA SER A 82 45.55 -3.32 -5.37
C SER A 82 45.96 -1.87 -5.12
N LEU A 83 45.22 -0.91 -5.70
CA LEU A 83 45.43 0.53 -5.49
C LEU A 83 44.55 1.10 -4.37
N LEU A 84 43.60 0.32 -3.84
CA LEU A 84 42.65 0.79 -2.84
C LEU A 84 43.26 0.70 -1.43
N PRO A 85 43.24 1.81 -0.66
CA PRO A 85 43.59 1.76 0.76
C PRO A 85 42.62 0.89 1.58
N GLU A 86 43.07 0.41 2.74
CA GLU A 86 42.24 -0.42 3.62
C GLU A 86 40.93 0.25 4.06
N TYR A 87 40.94 1.57 4.30
CA TYR A 87 39.72 2.30 4.67
C TYR A 87 38.66 2.27 3.55
N VAL A 88 39.09 2.24 2.29
CA VAL A 88 38.17 2.12 1.14
C VAL A 88 37.46 0.77 1.14
N LEU A 89 38.11 -0.29 1.63
CA LEU A 89 37.47 -1.61 1.77
C LEU A 89 36.37 -1.59 2.85
N LYS A 90 36.55 -0.84 3.93
CA LYS A 90 35.51 -0.62 4.95
C LYS A 90 34.33 0.14 4.35
N HIS A 91 34.62 1.21 3.60
CA HIS A 91 33.58 2.00 2.92
C HIS A 91 32.84 1.19 1.85
N TYR A 92 33.54 0.30 1.13
CA TYR A 92 32.92 -0.64 0.20
C TYR A 92 31.89 -1.52 0.91
N ARG A 93 32.25 -2.14 2.04
CA ARG A 93 31.33 -3.01 2.80
C ARG A 93 30.10 -2.24 3.29
N PHE A 94 30.31 -1.03 3.79
CA PHE A 94 29.21 -0.16 4.22
C PHE A 94 28.29 0.22 3.05
N LEU A 95 28.84 0.71 1.94
CA LEU A 95 28.05 1.09 0.76
C LEU A 95 27.36 -0.10 0.11
N ARG A 96 27.98 -1.28 0.11
CA ARG A 96 27.37 -2.52 -0.39
C ARG A 96 26.16 -2.94 0.43
N ALA A 97 26.22 -2.75 1.76
CA ALA A 97 25.10 -3.02 2.65
C ALA A 97 23.99 -1.96 2.53
N ALA A 98 24.36 -0.68 2.40
CA ALA A 98 23.41 0.43 2.37
C ALA A 98 22.75 0.67 0.99
N ALA A 99 23.48 0.43 -0.11
CA ALA A 99 23.06 0.74 -1.48
C ALA A 99 23.59 -0.31 -2.47
N SER A 100 23.05 -1.52 -2.37
CA SER A 100 23.45 -2.67 -3.20
C SER A 100 23.09 -2.52 -4.69
N ASP A 101 22.19 -1.61 -5.02
CA ASP A 101 21.81 -1.25 -6.39
C ASP A 101 22.86 -0.34 -7.07
N LEU A 102 23.61 0.44 -6.28
CA LEU A 102 24.60 1.40 -6.80
C LEU A 102 26.01 0.82 -6.92
N VAL A 103 26.38 -0.19 -6.11
CA VAL A 103 27.74 -0.75 -6.07
C VAL A 103 27.70 -2.25 -6.35
N ALA A 104 28.30 -2.65 -7.46
CA ALA A 104 28.41 -4.04 -7.87
C ALA A 104 29.33 -4.87 -6.93
N PRO A 105 29.07 -6.19 -6.79
CA PRO A 105 29.89 -7.07 -5.96
C PRO A 105 31.30 -7.25 -6.54
N ILE A 106 32.32 -7.04 -5.71
CA ILE A 106 33.73 -7.28 -6.06
C ILE A 106 34.11 -8.70 -5.63
N LYS A 107 34.16 -9.62 -6.61
CA LYS A 107 34.35 -11.07 -6.40
C LYS A 107 35.55 -11.44 -5.50
N VAL A 108 36.62 -10.66 -5.55
CA VAL A 108 37.86 -10.92 -4.79
C VAL A 108 37.69 -10.58 -3.31
N LEU A 109 36.89 -9.55 -2.99
CA LEU A 109 36.68 -9.05 -1.63
C LEU A 109 35.53 -9.76 -0.90
N GLU A 110 34.65 -10.43 -1.65
CA GLU A 110 33.52 -11.21 -1.12
C GLU A 110 33.85 -12.69 -0.89
N LYS A 111 35.08 -13.13 -1.19
CA LYS A 111 35.52 -14.46 -0.76
C LYS A 111 35.47 -14.50 0.77
N PRO A 112 34.70 -15.42 1.36
CA PRO A 112 34.61 -15.50 2.81
C PRO A 112 35.98 -15.90 3.34
N SER A 113 36.62 -15.00 4.09
CA SER A 113 37.52 -15.45 5.14
C SER A 113 36.69 -16.39 6.02
N ALA A 114 37.04 -17.67 6.02
CA ALA A 114 36.42 -18.70 6.84
C ALA A 114 36.69 -18.44 8.32
N SER A 115 36.02 -17.44 8.89
CA SER A 115 35.87 -17.15 10.30
C SER A 115 34.98 -15.91 10.42
N ILE A 116 33.96 -16.00 11.28
CA ILE A 116 32.92 -14.97 11.55
C ILE A 116 31.71 -14.99 10.59
N ALA A 117 31.21 -16.18 10.26
CA ALA A 117 29.78 -16.40 10.00
C ALA A 117 29.21 -17.28 11.12
N ALA A 118 29.15 -16.71 12.33
CA ALA A 118 28.35 -17.24 13.42
C ALA A 118 27.23 -16.23 13.67
N SER A 119 25.98 -16.72 13.66
CA SER A 119 24.70 -16.03 13.90
C SER A 119 23.89 -15.56 12.67
N SER A 120 23.66 -16.44 11.70
CA SER A 120 22.32 -16.54 11.12
C SER A 120 21.67 -17.80 11.67
N ALA A 121 20.74 -17.59 12.59
CA ALA A 121 20.00 -18.61 13.31
C ALA A 121 19.58 -19.78 12.42
N SER A 122 19.92 -20.97 12.88
CA SER A 122 19.25 -22.20 12.52
C SER A 122 17.80 -22.14 13.01
N SER A 123 16.90 -21.63 12.18
CA SER A 123 15.46 -21.81 12.33
C SER A 123 14.98 -22.67 11.17
N LYS A 124 15.18 -23.98 11.29
CA LYS A 124 14.45 -24.97 10.50
C LYS A 124 13.03 -25.02 11.07
N GLU A 125 12.14 -24.14 10.60
CA GLU A 125 10.67 -24.24 10.67
C GLU A 125 10.01 -22.93 10.16
N LEU A 126 9.98 -22.75 8.83
CA LEU A 126 8.92 -22.12 8.01
C LEU A 126 9.48 -21.94 6.58
N ALA A 127 9.44 -23.01 5.78
CA ALA A 127 9.82 -22.94 4.36
C ALA A 127 8.64 -22.47 3.48
N GLY A 128 7.98 -21.37 3.88
CA GLY A 128 6.95 -20.71 3.08
C GLY A 128 7.46 -19.34 2.60
N SER A 129 7.15 -18.98 1.36
CA SER A 129 7.34 -17.62 0.87
C SER A 129 6.52 -16.65 1.73
N THR A 130 6.93 -15.37 1.85
CA THR A 130 6.10 -14.35 2.54
C THR A 130 4.71 -14.24 1.91
N SER A 131 4.59 -14.58 0.62
CA SER A 131 3.29 -14.70 -0.06
C SER A 131 2.40 -15.78 0.55
N ASP A 132 2.97 -16.92 0.96
CA ASP A 132 2.22 -18.04 1.55
C ASP A 132 1.73 -17.67 2.95
N ILE A 133 2.54 -16.94 3.72
CA ILE A 133 2.14 -16.39 5.03
C ILE A 133 0.95 -15.44 4.87
N LEU A 134 0.97 -14.62 3.82
CA LEU A 134 -0.11 -13.67 3.55
C LEU A 134 -1.40 -14.37 3.10
N LEU A 135 -1.30 -15.43 2.28
CA LEU A 135 -2.43 -16.27 1.92
C LEU A 135 -3.01 -16.99 3.14
N ASN A 136 -2.17 -17.52 4.02
CA ASN A 136 -2.61 -18.11 5.28
C ASN A 136 -3.31 -17.05 6.17
N ALA A 137 -2.86 -15.80 6.20
CA ALA A 137 -3.58 -14.73 6.90
C ALA A 137 -5.00 -14.50 6.34
N TYR A 138 -5.19 -14.64 5.03
CA TYR A 138 -6.51 -14.58 4.39
C TYR A 138 -7.37 -15.81 4.72
N GLU A 139 -6.81 -17.02 4.66
CA GLU A 139 -7.51 -18.26 5.04
C GLU A 139 -7.99 -18.19 6.50
N ARG A 140 -7.12 -17.75 7.42
CA ARG A 140 -7.50 -17.50 8.82
C ARG A 140 -8.66 -16.52 8.94
N LEU A 141 -8.68 -15.46 8.12
CA LEU A 141 -9.78 -14.49 8.12
C LEU A 141 -11.12 -15.13 7.72
N GLN A 142 -11.11 -16.04 6.75
CA GLN A 142 -12.32 -16.80 6.39
C GLN A 142 -12.77 -17.71 7.54
N GLU A 143 -11.82 -18.31 8.25
CA GLU A 143 -12.11 -19.22 9.37
C GLU A 143 -12.61 -18.51 10.63
N VAL A 144 -12.35 -17.20 10.78
CA VAL A 144 -12.87 -16.40 11.91
C VAL A 144 -14.36 -16.62 12.11
N ASN A 145 -15.14 -16.73 11.02
CA ASN A 145 -16.60 -16.89 11.10
C ASN A 145 -17.04 -18.19 11.80
N ARG A 146 -16.15 -19.17 12.00
CA ARG A 146 -16.43 -20.41 12.74
C ARG A 146 -16.45 -20.23 14.26
N GLU A 147 -15.80 -19.17 14.77
CA GLU A 147 -15.78 -18.92 16.21
C GLU A 147 -17.17 -18.48 16.73
N PRO A 148 -17.58 -18.94 17.92
CA PRO A 148 -18.96 -18.81 18.38
C PRO A 148 -19.32 -17.40 18.84
N THR A 149 -18.37 -16.64 19.41
CA THR A 149 -18.64 -15.31 19.96
C THR A 149 -18.08 -14.20 19.09
N LEU A 150 -18.80 -13.08 19.01
CA LEU A 150 -18.32 -11.85 18.34
C LEU A 150 -17.00 -11.34 18.96
N ALA A 151 -16.82 -11.53 20.27
CA ALA A 151 -15.63 -11.10 20.99
C ALA A 151 -14.38 -11.89 20.55
N ASP A 152 -14.48 -13.22 20.45
CA ASP A 152 -13.40 -14.09 20.00
C ASP A 152 -13.08 -13.81 18.52
N ARG A 153 -14.12 -13.63 17.70
CA ARG A 153 -13.97 -13.24 16.29
C ARG A 153 -13.20 -11.93 16.12
N ASN A 154 -13.56 -10.91 16.89
CA ASN A 154 -12.86 -9.63 16.86
C ASN A 154 -11.46 -9.68 17.48
N ALA A 155 -11.18 -10.63 18.40
CA ALA A 155 -9.82 -10.86 18.88
C ALA A 155 -8.93 -11.47 17.79
N LEU A 156 -9.43 -12.48 17.06
CA LEU A 156 -8.70 -13.07 15.94
C LEU A 156 -8.46 -12.07 14.80
N ARG A 157 -9.47 -11.26 14.43
CA ARG A 157 -9.30 -10.21 13.42
C ARG A 157 -8.20 -9.22 13.79
N ARG A 158 -8.08 -8.85 15.08
CA ARG A 158 -6.99 -7.96 15.56
C ARG A 158 -5.61 -8.58 15.35
N LEU A 159 -5.45 -9.86 15.66
CA LEU A 159 -4.18 -10.57 15.42
C LEU A 159 -3.84 -10.63 13.93
N ILE A 160 -4.83 -10.89 13.06
CA ILE A 160 -4.64 -10.89 11.60
C ILE A 160 -4.24 -9.51 11.10
N VAL A 161 -4.86 -8.43 11.61
CA VAL A 161 -4.49 -7.05 11.28
C VAL A 161 -3.07 -6.72 11.72
N GLU A 162 -2.66 -7.15 12.91
CA GLU A 162 -1.28 -6.98 13.40
C GLU A 162 -0.26 -7.69 12.49
N ASP A 163 -0.54 -8.95 12.11
CA ASP A 163 0.30 -9.72 11.18
C ASP A 163 0.37 -9.03 9.81
N ALA A 164 -0.76 -8.59 9.27
CA ALA A 164 -0.84 -7.92 7.98
C ALA A 164 -0.08 -6.58 7.98
N ASN A 165 -0.20 -5.82 9.06
CA ASN A 165 0.54 -4.57 9.24
C ASN A 165 2.05 -4.82 9.31
N ALA A 166 2.49 -5.86 10.03
CA ALA A 166 3.89 -6.27 10.07
C ALA A 166 4.41 -6.65 8.68
N ILE A 167 3.67 -7.48 7.93
CA ILE A 167 4.04 -7.85 6.55
C ILE A 167 4.14 -6.60 5.67
N SER A 168 3.21 -5.66 5.82
CA SER A 168 3.21 -4.41 5.03
C SER A 168 4.40 -3.49 5.31
N ALA A 169 4.95 -3.55 6.53
CA ALA A 169 6.10 -2.73 6.92
C ALA A 169 7.43 -3.31 6.40
N PHE A 170 7.54 -4.63 6.29
CA PHE A 170 8.79 -5.30 5.94
C PHE A 170 8.85 -5.80 4.49
N ASN A 171 7.72 -5.95 3.80
CA ASN A 171 7.66 -6.49 2.45
C ASN A 171 6.95 -5.53 1.49
N GLU A 172 7.73 -4.65 0.87
CA GLU A 172 7.24 -3.64 -0.10
C GLU A 172 6.35 -4.22 -1.22
N PRO A 173 6.71 -5.31 -1.93
CA PRO A 173 5.89 -5.81 -3.02
C PRO A 173 4.54 -6.39 -2.58
N LEU A 174 4.43 -6.89 -1.34
CA LEU A 174 3.18 -7.43 -0.79
C LEU A 174 2.43 -6.43 0.12
N ALA A 175 2.99 -5.23 0.34
CA ALA A 175 2.43 -4.27 1.27
C ALA A 175 1.04 -3.76 0.86
N GLY A 176 0.74 -3.73 -0.45
CA GLY A 176 -0.60 -3.39 -0.95
C GLY A 176 -1.63 -4.45 -0.54
N ALA A 177 -1.38 -5.71 -0.86
CA ALA A 177 -2.26 -6.82 -0.49
C ALA A 177 -2.40 -7.00 1.03
N ALA A 178 -1.33 -6.82 1.81
CA ALA A 178 -1.40 -6.92 3.26
C ALA A 178 -2.29 -5.83 3.87
N ARG A 179 -2.16 -4.57 3.42
CA ARG A 179 -3.08 -3.49 3.81
C ARG A 179 -4.52 -3.77 3.37
N PHE A 180 -4.70 -4.42 2.22
CA PHE A 180 -6.03 -4.81 1.77
C PHE A 180 -6.66 -5.88 2.68
N ILE A 181 -5.92 -6.91 3.10
CA ILE A 181 -6.40 -7.89 4.09
C ILE A 181 -6.78 -7.21 5.41
N ALA A 182 -5.98 -6.26 5.90
CA ALA A 182 -6.34 -5.49 7.08
C ALA A 182 -7.66 -4.73 6.90
N SER A 183 -7.87 -4.11 5.73
CA SER A 183 -9.14 -3.45 5.39
C SER A 183 -10.31 -4.44 5.34
N LEU A 184 -10.13 -5.64 4.79
CA LEU A 184 -11.15 -6.71 4.82
C LEU A 184 -11.49 -7.18 6.23
N CYS A 185 -10.52 -7.22 7.14
CA CYS A 185 -10.76 -7.52 8.56
C CYS A 185 -11.67 -6.46 9.21
N GLU A 186 -11.40 -5.18 8.93
CA GLU A 186 -12.21 -4.07 9.45
C GLU A 186 -13.63 -4.10 8.88
N ILE A 187 -13.77 -4.28 7.55
CA ILE A 187 -15.07 -4.36 6.87
C ILE A 187 -15.89 -5.55 7.36
N SER A 188 -15.27 -6.74 7.48
CA SER A 188 -15.97 -7.93 8.00
C SER A 188 -16.41 -7.78 9.46
N SER A 189 -15.60 -7.14 10.31
CA SER A 189 -15.98 -6.82 11.69
C SER A 189 -17.14 -5.83 11.75
N ALA A 190 -17.12 -4.80 10.90
CA ALA A 190 -18.18 -3.80 10.79
C ALA A 190 -19.51 -4.42 10.32
N LEU A 191 -19.49 -5.22 9.26
CA LEU A 191 -20.66 -5.95 8.76
C LEU A 191 -21.30 -6.79 9.86
N GLU A 192 -20.48 -7.56 10.58
CA GLU A 192 -20.98 -8.45 11.61
C GLU A 192 -21.53 -7.68 12.82
N SER A 193 -20.80 -6.68 13.32
CA SER A 193 -21.21 -5.87 14.47
C SER A 193 -22.49 -5.08 14.19
N LEU A 194 -22.59 -4.41 13.04
CA LEU A 194 -23.78 -3.67 12.63
C LEU A 194 -24.98 -4.58 12.42
N THR A 195 -24.78 -5.75 11.83
CA THR A 195 -25.83 -6.77 11.71
C THR A 195 -26.35 -7.20 13.10
N GLN A 196 -25.46 -7.43 14.07
CA GLN A 196 -25.87 -7.77 15.44
C GLN A 196 -26.62 -6.62 16.12
N VAL A 197 -26.15 -5.37 16.00
CA VAL A 197 -26.80 -4.20 16.60
C VAL A 197 -28.19 -4.00 16.01
N VAL A 198 -28.31 -3.95 14.68
CA VAL A 198 -29.56 -3.64 13.97
C VAL A 198 -30.58 -4.77 14.06
N LEU A 199 -30.17 -6.02 13.83
CA LEU A 199 -31.11 -7.15 13.75
C LEU A 199 -31.41 -7.80 15.10
N ARG A 200 -30.49 -7.72 16.07
CA ARG A 200 -30.65 -8.37 17.39
C ARG A 200 -30.82 -7.41 18.56
N GLY A 201 -30.86 -6.10 18.30
CA GLY A 201 -31.14 -5.08 19.31
C GLY A 201 -29.98 -4.83 20.29
N GLY A 202 -28.74 -4.93 19.83
CA GLY A 202 -27.53 -4.86 20.65
C GLY A 202 -27.05 -3.46 21.06
N GLY A 203 -27.81 -2.39 20.81
CA GLY A 203 -27.39 -1.00 21.09
C GLY A 203 -28.43 0.05 20.68
N ASP A 204 -28.04 1.33 20.71
CA ASP A 204 -28.89 2.42 20.19
C ASP A 204 -28.91 2.37 18.66
N ILE A 205 -30.10 2.11 18.12
CA ILE A 205 -30.36 1.98 16.69
C ILE A 205 -30.06 3.30 15.94
N ARG A 206 -30.17 4.46 16.62
CA ARG A 206 -29.87 5.76 16.00
C ARG A 206 -28.38 5.95 15.75
N ASP A 207 -27.55 5.50 16.68
CA ASP A 207 -26.09 5.55 16.52
C ASP A 207 -25.63 4.60 15.42
N ALA A 208 -26.38 3.51 15.18
CA ALA A 208 -26.07 2.56 14.11
C ALA A 208 -26.05 3.20 12.71
N SER A 209 -26.95 4.14 12.39
CA SER A 209 -26.92 4.85 11.08
C SER A 209 -25.66 5.69 10.91
N ASN A 210 -25.23 6.42 11.94
CA ASN A 210 -23.97 7.18 11.88
C ASN A 210 -22.75 6.26 11.68
N ILE A 211 -22.74 5.10 12.35
CA ILE A 211 -21.68 4.10 12.18
C ILE A 211 -21.73 3.52 10.77
N VAL A 212 -22.91 3.14 10.26
CA VAL A 212 -23.07 2.67 8.87
C VAL A 212 -22.50 3.68 7.89
N HIS A 213 -22.78 4.98 8.03
CA HIS A 213 -22.23 6.00 7.14
C HIS A 213 -20.70 6.04 7.16
N GLN A 214 -20.08 5.94 8.33
CA GLN A 214 -18.61 5.86 8.45
C GLN A 214 -18.04 4.62 7.78
N GLU A 215 -18.72 3.48 7.93
CA GLU A 215 -18.31 2.21 7.33
C GLU A 215 -18.50 2.20 5.81
N LEU A 216 -19.53 2.85 5.28
CA LEU A 216 -19.70 3.07 3.85
C LEU A 216 -18.55 3.91 3.28
N VAL A 217 -18.09 4.93 4.00
CA VAL A 217 -16.89 5.70 3.60
C VAL A 217 -15.66 4.81 3.60
N ARG A 218 -15.49 3.94 4.60
CA ARG A 218 -14.36 2.99 4.67
C ARG A 218 -14.37 2.01 3.49
N ILE A 219 -15.52 1.46 3.13
CA ILE A 219 -15.66 0.58 1.96
C ILE A 219 -15.28 1.34 0.69
N ARG A 220 -15.80 2.56 0.48
CA ARG A 220 -15.43 3.39 -0.69
C ARG A 220 -13.93 3.69 -0.71
N CYS A 221 -13.30 3.93 0.44
CA CYS A 221 -11.85 4.08 0.54
C CYS A 221 -11.14 2.79 0.09
N ALA A 222 -11.56 1.62 0.58
CA ALA A 222 -10.98 0.34 0.16
C ALA A 222 -11.15 0.10 -1.35
N GLU A 223 -12.27 0.48 -1.96
CA GLU A 223 -12.44 0.34 -3.40
C GLU A 223 -11.47 1.19 -4.23
N HIS A 224 -11.15 2.39 -3.76
CA HIS A 224 -10.38 3.37 -4.55
C HIS A 224 -8.91 3.45 -4.16
N GLN A 225 -8.54 3.04 -2.95
CA GLN A 225 -7.17 3.12 -2.41
C GLN A 225 -6.24 2.05 -3.00
N PHE A 226 -6.77 0.96 -3.54
CA PHE A 226 -5.97 -0.12 -4.11
C PHE A 226 -6.08 -0.16 -5.64
N ALA A 227 -4.98 -0.53 -6.30
CA ALA A 227 -4.90 -0.80 -7.72
C ALA A 227 -4.69 -2.31 -7.94
N GLY A 228 -5.24 -2.86 -9.02
CA GLY A 228 -5.09 -4.28 -9.36
C GLY A 228 -5.92 -5.21 -8.48
N LEU A 229 -7.04 -4.74 -7.92
CA LEU A 229 -7.97 -5.59 -7.17
C LEU A 229 -8.58 -6.66 -8.10
N PRO A 230 -8.63 -7.94 -7.68
CA PRO A 230 -9.38 -8.96 -8.39
C PRO A 230 -10.88 -8.64 -8.46
N ALA A 231 -11.54 -9.07 -9.54
CA ALA A 231 -12.97 -8.84 -9.75
C ALA A 231 -13.83 -9.40 -8.58
N GLU A 232 -13.48 -10.58 -8.05
CA GLU A 232 -14.16 -11.18 -6.90
C GLU A 232 -14.09 -10.28 -5.65
N MET A 233 -12.94 -9.66 -5.39
CA MET A 233 -12.74 -8.77 -4.25
C MET A 233 -13.47 -7.45 -4.45
N ALA A 234 -13.41 -6.89 -5.67
CA ALA A 234 -14.09 -5.65 -6.00
C ALA A 234 -15.62 -5.82 -5.92
N SER A 235 -16.13 -6.96 -6.39
CA SER A 235 -17.55 -7.32 -6.29
C SER A 235 -18.00 -7.45 -4.83
N PHE A 236 -17.21 -8.12 -3.99
CA PHE A 236 -17.48 -8.21 -2.54
C PHE A 236 -17.57 -6.84 -1.85
N LEU A 237 -16.72 -5.86 -2.22
CA LEU A 237 -16.81 -4.51 -1.65
C LEU A 237 -18.13 -3.81 -2.02
N VAL A 238 -18.60 -3.99 -3.27
CA VAL A 238 -19.91 -3.49 -3.71
C VAL A 238 -21.04 -4.17 -2.94
N GLU A 239 -20.97 -5.49 -2.75
CA GLU A 239 -21.93 -6.25 -1.94
C GLU A 239 -21.99 -5.77 -0.50
N ALA A 240 -20.82 -5.59 0.14
CA ALA A 240 -20.72 -5.07 1.50
C ALA A 240 -21.32 -3.66 1.62
N GLY A 241 -21.05 -2.79 0.65
CA GLY A 241 -21.61 -1.43 0.61
C GLY A 241 -23.13 -1.42 0.43
N MET A 242 -23.64 -2.22 -0.50
CA MET A 242 -25.08 -2.40 -0.70
C MET A 242 -25.74 -2.93 0.57
N PHE A 243 -25.17 -3.97 1.19
CA PHE A 243 -25.71 -4.58 2.39
C PHE A 243 -25.78 -3.62 3.58
N LEU A 244 -24.73 -2.82 3.82
CA LEU A 244 -24.75 -1.80 4.87
C LEU A 244 -25.80 -0.71 4.58
N SER A 245 -25.93 -0.28 3.33
CA SER A 245 -26.95 0.71 2.93
C SER A 245 -28.37 0.17 3.16
N LEU A 246 -28.61 -1.12 2.86
CA LEU A 246 -29.89 -1.77 3.15
C LEU A 246 -30.16 -1.91 4.66
N LEU A 247 -29.12 -2.15 5.47
CA LEU A 247 -29.26 -2.13 6.94
C LEU A 247 -29.65 -0.75 7.46
N GLU A 248 -29.08 0.33 6.91
CA GLU A 248 -29.47 1.70 7.27
C GLU A 248 -30.93 2.00 6.90
N LEU A 249 -31.38 1.56 5.73
CA LEU A 249 -32.78 1.70 5.31
C LEU A 249 -33.73 0.89 6.19
N LEU A 250 -33.31 -0.28 6.68
CA LEU A 250 -34.08 -1.05 7.68
C LEU A 250 -34.22 -0.28 9.00
N VAL A 251 -33.13 0.35 9.45
CA VAL A 251 -33.13 1.21 10.63
C VAL A 251 -34.11 2.38 10.46
N GLU A 252 -34.05 3.07 9.31
CA GLU A 252 -34.94 4.17 9.01
C GLU A 252 -36.41 3.72 8.95
N MET A 253 -36.67 2.54 8.38
CA MET A 253 -38.01 1.96 8.32
C MET A 253 -38.56 1.60 9.70
N THR A 254 -37.68 1.31 10.66
CA THR A 254 -38.05 1.01 12.04
C THR A 254 -38.33 2.29 12.85
N ILE A 255 -37.56 3.36 12.61
CA ILE A 255 -37.68 4.62 13.36
C ILE A 255 -38.77 5.54 12.80
N ALA A 256 -38.90 5.61 11.48
CA ALA A 256 -39.76 6.57 10.76
C ALA A 256 -40.65 5.85 9.73
N PRO A 257 -41.63 5.04 10.19
CA PRO A 257 -42.50 4.25 9.30
C PRO A 257 -43.34 5.12 8.36
N GLU A 258 -43.57 6.39 8.68
CA GLU A 258 -44.26 7.36 7.82
C GLU A 258 -43.50 7.66 6.52
N ARG A 259 -42.19 7.39 6.47
CA ARG A 259 -41.35 7.57 5.27
C ARG A 259 -41.25 6.32 4.40
N TYR A 260 -42.04 5.27 4.67
CA TYR A 260 -41.98 3.99 3.97
C TYR A 260 -41.93 4.11 2.43
N ALA A 261 -42.76 4.97 1.83
CA ALA A 261 -42.78 5.14 0.38
C ALA A 261 -41.45 5.67 -0.17
N GLN A 262 -40.79 6.58 0.56
CA GLN A 262 -39.46 7.09 0.19
C GLN A 262 -38.39 6.00 0.39
N ILE A 263 -38.44 5.28 1.50
CA ILE A 263 -37.50 4.20 1.81
C ILE A 263 -37.54 3.12 0.72
N VAL A 264 -38.72 2.76 0.21
CA VAL A 264 -38.86 1.81 -0.90
C VAL A 264 -38.19 2.33 -2.19
N MET A 265 -38.29 3.64 -2.47
CA MET A 265 -37.58 4.24 -3.60
C MET A 265 -36.06 4.20 -3.38
N ASP A 266 -35.61 4.48 -2.15
CA ASP A 266 -34.19 4.48 -1.79
C ASP A 266 -33.60 3.05 -1.85
N ILE A 267 -34.35 2.01 -1.46
CA ILE A 267 -33.97 0.60 -1.64
C ILE A 267 -33.71 0.31 -3.12
N ARG A 268 -34.62 0.72 -4.00
CA ARG A 268 -34.46 0.53 -5.46
C ARG A 268 -33.26 1.29 -6.00
N ALA A 269 -33.00 2.50 -5.50
CA ALA A 269 -31.84 3.30 -5.89
C ALA A 269 -30.52 2.62 -5.47
N VAL A 270 -30.44 2.10 -4.24
CA VAL A 270 -29.28 1.35 -3.75
C VAL A 270 -29.00 0.10 -4.59
N VAL A 271 -30.05 -0.66 -4.93
CA VAL A 271 -29.91 -1.85 -5.80
C VAL A 271 -29.42 -1.45 -7.20
N ALA A 272 -30.00 -0.42 -7.81
CA ALA A 272 -29.60 0.05 -9.13
C ALA A 272 -28.16 0.58 -9.16
N GLU A 273 -27.71 1.26 -8.08
CA GLU A 273 -26.32 1.70 -7.92
C GLU A 273 -25.35 0.51 -7.83
N ALA A 274 -25.71 -0.52 -7.05
CA ALA A 274 -24.93 -1.75 -6.93
C ALA A 274 -24.81 -2.49 -8.27
N GLU A 275 -25.92 -2.66 -9.01
CA GLU A 275 -25.94 -3.25 -10.34
C GLU A 275 -25.07 -2.47 -11.34
N SER A 276 -25.14 -1.14 -11.31
CA SER A 276 -24.26 -0.30 -12.13
C SER A 276 -22.78 -0.46 -11.76
N CYS A 277 -22.47 -0.66 -10.48
CA CYS A 277 -21.10 -0.88 -10.03
C CYS A 277 -20.56 -2.25 -10.46
N TRP A 278 -21.36 -3.31 -10.35
CA TRP A 278 -20.98 -4.66 -10.80
C TRP A 278 -20.75 -4.72 -12.31
N ALA A 279 -21.55 -4.00 -13.11
CA ALA A 279 -21.32 -3.89 -14.55
C ALA A 279 -19.91 -3.38 -14.91
N ALA A 280 -19.27 -2.60 -14.03
CA ALA A 280 -17.92 -2.08 -14.22
C ALA A 280 -16.83 -2.92 -13.51
N LYS A 281 -17.13 -3.55 -12.37
CA LYS A 281 -16.12 -4.11 -11.45
C LYS A 281 -16.09 -5.64 -11.39
N GLY A 282 -17.16 -6.33 -11.79
CA GLY A 282 -17.27 -7.79 -11.71
C GLY A 282 -18.69 -8.24 -11.33
N GLU A 283 -19.03 -9.49 -11.61
CA GLU A 283 -20.36 -10.04 -11.36
C GLU A 283 -20.64 -10.22 -9.84
N PRO A 284 -21.89 -9.99 -9.39
CA PRO A 284 -22.30 -10.27 -8.01
C PRO A 284 -22.26 -11.77 -7.71
N CYS A 285 -22.09 -12.13 -6.44
CA CYS A 285 -22.26 -13.51 -6.00
C CYS A 285 -23.74 -13.94 -6.02
N ASP A 286 -23.96 -15.25 -6.05
CA ASP A 286 -25.30 -15.86 -6.04
C ASP A 286 -26.15 -15.42 -4.83
N GLN A 287 -25.51 -15.12 -3.70
CA GLN A 287 -26.22 -14.67 -2.50
C GLN A 287 -26.68 -13.21 -2.62
N ALA A 288 -25.89 -12.36 -3.27
CA ALA A 288 -26.28 -10.98 -3.54
C ALA A 288 -27.43 -10.92 -4.56
N THR A 289 -27.40 -11.76 -5.60
CA THR A 289 -28.50 -11.85 -6.58
C THR A 289 -29.78 -12.43 -5.96
N ALA A 290 -29.66 -13.44 -5.09
CA ALA A 290 -30.77 -13.97 -4.31
C ALA A 290 -31.37 -12.91 -3.36
N LEU A 291 -30.53 -12.11 -2.70
CA LEU A 291 -31.01 -11.02 -1.84
C LEU A 291 -31.78 -9.96 -2.64
N ILE A 292 -31.23 -9.53 -3.77
CA ILE A 292 -31.85 -8.53 -4.64
C ILE A 292 -33.21 -9.02 -5.14
N SER A 293 -33.25 -10.23 -5.71
CA SER A 293 -34.51 -10.81 -6.20
C SER A 293 -35.56 -10.94 -5.09
N ALA A 294 -35.17 -11.41 -3.90
CA ALA A 294 -36.07 -11.56 -2.76
C ALA A 294 -36.57 -10.22 -2.18
N ILE A 295 -35.78 -9.14 -2.29
CA ILE A 295 -36.20 -7.79 -1.90
C ILE A 295 -37.12 -7.17 -2.95
N LEU A 296 -36.81 -7.35 -4.25
CA LEU A 296 -37.57 -6.73 -5.33
C LEU A 296 -38.92 -7.42 -5.60
N GLU A 297 -39.03 -8.74 -5.42
CA GLU A 297 -40.28 -9.47 -5.67
C GLU A 297 -41.48 -8.89 -4.88
N PRO A 298 -41.41 -8.64 -3.56
CA PRO A 298 -42.47 -7.95 -2.82
C PRO A 298 -42.74 -6.52 -3.32
N LEU A 299 -41.72 -5.81 -3.80
CA LEU A 299 -41.83 -4.42 -4.21
C LEU A 299 -42.43 -4.27 -5.62
N GLU A 300 -42.30 -5.29 -6.48
CA GLU A 300 -42.80 -5.32 -7.87
C GLU A 300 -44.18 -5.95 -8.02
N CYS A 301 -44.59 -6.81 -7.09
CA CYS A 301 -45.93 -7.39 -7.03
C CYS A 301 -47.00 -6.35 -6.61
N SER A 302 -47.30 -5.43 -7.51
CA SER A 302 -48.46 -4.54 -7.46
C SER A 302 -49.62 -5.06 -8.31
N THR A 303 -49.83 -6.37 -8.36
CA THR A 303 -51.03 -6.99 -9.00
C THR A 303 -52.16 -7.13 -7.98
N GLU A 304 -53.39 -6.87 -8.43
CA GLU A 304 -54.52 -6.29 -7.68
C GLU A 304 -55.07 -7.03 -6.44
N GLU A 305 -54.57 -8.20 -6.02
CA GLU A 305 -55.25 -9.00 -4.97
C GLU A 305 -54.50 -9.14 -3.64
N SER A 306 -53.26 -8.67 -3.51
CA SER A 306 -52.67 -8.37 -2.19
C SER A 306 -51.41 -7.52 -2.35
N LYS A 307 -51.43 -6.28 -1.84
CA LYS A 307 -50.21 -5.47 -1.74
C LYS A 307 -49.28 -6.16 -0.74
N LYS A 308 -48.31 -6.94 -1.23
CA LYS A 308 -47.27 -7.53 -0.38
C LYS A 308 -46.37 -6.38 0.09
N ILE A 309 -46.60 -5.89 1.30
CA ILE A 309 -45.76 -4.88 1.93
C ILE A 309 -44.49 -5.57 2.42
N LEU A 310 -43.32 -5.05 2.05
CA LEU A 310 -42.06 -5.45 2.66
C LEU A 310 -42.09 -4.99 4.13
N SER A 311 -42.31 -5.92 5.06
CA SER A 311 -42.35 -5.62 6.50
C SER A 311 -40.94 -5.56 7.11
N VAL A 312 -40.78 -4.86 8.24
CA VAL A 312 -39.49 -4.76 8.96
C VAL A 312 -38.95 -6.16 9.29
N GLY A 313 -39.84 -7.07 9.74
CA GLY A 313 -39.45 -8.45 10.07
C GLY A 313 -39.01 -9.26 8.83
N THR A 314 -39.73 -9.12 7.71
CA THR A 314 -39.36 -9.78 6.46
C THR A 314 -38.03 -9.24 5.93
N PHE A 315 -37.85 -7.92 5.93
CA PHE A 315 -36.63 -7.29 5.44
C PHE A 315 -35.42 -7.65 6.31
N GLY A 316 -35.57 -7.58 7.64
CA GLY A 316 -34.54 -8.03 8.57
C GLY A 316 -34.19 -9.52 8.42
N HIS A 317 -35.18 -10.38 8.16
CA HIS A 317 -34.93 -11.80 7.89
C HIS A 317 -34.15 -12.02 6.58
N LEU A 318 -34.49 -11.30 5.52
CA LEU A 318 -33.76 -11.37 4.25
C LEU A 318 -32.29 -10.97 4.42
N LEU A 319 -32.03 -9.87 5.14
CA LEU A 319 -30.67 -9.41 5.44
C LEU A 319 -29.91 -10.39 6.36
N ALA A 320 -30.58 -11.03 7.32
CA ALA A 320 -29.95 -12.04 8.17
C ALA A 320 -29.53 -13.30 7.37
N THR A 321 -30.38 -13.74 6.42
CA THR A 321 -30.17 -14.95 5.64
C THR A 321 -29.13 -14.75 4.55
N HIS A 322 -29.07 -13.56 3.94
CA HIS A 322 -28.21 -13.26 2.80
C HIS A 322 -27.04 -12.31 3.16
N ALA A 323 -26.45 -12.46 4.34
CA ALA A 323 -25.29 -11.65 4.73
C ALA A 323 -24.10 -11.90 3.77
N PRO A 324 -23.33 -10.86 3.40
CA PRO A 324 -22.19 -11.00 2.50
C PRO A 324 -21.07 -11.80 3.17
N PHE A 325 -20.38 -12.61 2.37
CA PHE A 325 -19.25 -13.42 2.81
C PHE A 325 -18.01 -13.11 1.99
N LEU A 326 -16.86 -13.28 2.64
CA LEU A 326 -15.58 -13.12 1.99
C LEU A 326 -15.45 -14.13 0.84
N PRO A 327 -14.87 -13.73 -0.30
CA PRO A 327 -14.61 -14.65 -1.40
C PRO A 327 -13.79 -15.88 -0.96
N ASN A 328 -13.90 -16.99 -1.67
CA ASN A 328 -13.20 -18.23 -1.29
C ASN A 328 -11.70 -18.20 -1.62
N SER A 329 -11.30 -17.35 -2.58
CA SER A 329 -9.93 -17.28 -3.08
C SER A 329 -9.40 -15.87 -2.98
N PHE A 330 -8.09 -15.71 -2.72
CA PHE A 330 -7.40 -14.42 -2.80
C PHE A 330 -6.37 -14.44 -3.92
N PRO A 331 -6.82 -14.30 -5.18
CA PRO A 331 -5.94 -14.48 -6.34
C PRO A 331 -5.00 -13.28 -6.50
N ASP A 332 -3.85 -13.53 -7.11
CA ASP A 332 -2.94 -12.49 -7.60
C ASP A 332 -2.47 -11.46 -6.56
N VAL A 333 -2.16 -11.92 -5.34
CA VAL A 333 -1.70 -11.11 -4.20
C VAL A 333 -0.59 -10.10 -4.55
N GLY A 334 0.35 -10.45 -5.43
CA GLY A 334 1.43 -9.56 -5.86
C GLY A 334 1.03 -8.42 -6.81
N LYS A 335 -0.19 -8.44 -7.36
CA LYS A 335 -0.70 -7.38 -8.26
C LYS A 335 -1.38 -6.24 -7.49
N ILE A 336 -1.84 -6.50 -6.26
CA ILE A 336 -2.55 -5.51 -5.45
C ILE A 336 -1.54 -4.50 -4.90
N ARG A 337 -1.69 -3.23 -5.29
CA ARG A 337 -0.82 -2.14 -4.85
C ARG A 337 -1.63 -1.03 -4.20
N SER A 338 -1.11 -0.47 -3.10
CA SER A 338 -1.70 0.72 -2.51
C SER A 338 -1.38 1.95 -3.37
N LYS A 339 -2.38 2.79 -3.61
CA LYS A 339 -2.24 4.10 -4.26
C LYS A 339 -1.84 5.12 -3.19
N TRP A 340 -0.78 5.86 -3.46
CA TRP A 340 -0.28 6.87 -2.52
C TRP A 340 0.49 7.97 -3.25
N ALA A 341 0.71 9.08 -2.54
CA ALA A 341 1.45 10.23 -3.03
C ALA A 341 2.58 10.59 -2.06
N GLN A 342 3.77 10.85 -2.59
CA GLN A 342 4.90 11.38 -1.84
C GLN A 342 5.03 12.87 -2.12
N ILE A 343 4.69 13.72 -1.15
CA ILE A 343 4.85 15.17 -1.28
C ILE A 343 6.33 15.50 -1.04
N SER A 344 7.00 16.07 -2.03
CA SER A 344 8.38 16.54 -1.93
C SER A 344 8.46 18.03 -1.60
N GLU A 345 7.51 18.82 -2.10
CA GLU A 345 7.34 20.23 -1.76
C GLU A 345 5.86 20.53 -1.49
N PRO A 346 5.51 21.25 -0.42
CA PRO A 346 6.40 21.91 0.54
C PRO A 346 7.05 20.93 1.53
N ASN A 347 8.35 21.10 1.77
CA ASN A 347 9.07 20.34 2.78
C ASN A 347 8.94 21.06 4.14
N ARG A 348 8.44 20.34 5.14
CA ARG A 348 8.24 20.83 6.51
C ARG A 348 9.51 21.47 7.09
N ASP A 349 10.66 20.85 6.89
CA ASP A 349 11.92 21.30 7.49
C ASP A 349 12.40 22.59 6.80
N VAL A 350 12.28 22.66 5.47
CA VAL A 350 12.63 23.86 4.69
C VAL A 350 11.70 25.02 5.00
N ALA A 351 10.41 24.76 5.25
CA ALA A 351 9.44 25.80 5.60
C ALA A 351 9.76 26.47 6.94
N ILE A 352 10.36 25.74 7.89
CA ILE A 352 10.80 26.28 9.18
C ILE A 352 12.04 27.17 9.00
N GLU A 353 13.01 26.73 8.20
CA GLU A 353 14.24 27.49 7.97
C GLU A 353 14.04 28.73 7.08
N LYS A 354 13.14 28.65 6.09
CA LYS A 354 12.90 29.68 5.08
C LYS A 354 11.41 30.00 4.98
N PRO A 355 10.86 30.79 5.92
CA PRO A 355 9.46 31.16 5.89
C PRO A 355 9.14 31.98 4.63
N ILE A 356 8.04 31.61 3.97
CA ILE A 356 7.55 32.34 2.81
C ILE A 356 6.96 33.66 3.29
N ARG A 357 7.59 34.77 2.91
CA ARG A 357 7.07 36.11 3.20
C ARG A 357 5.94 36.43 2.23
N PHE A 358 4.81 36.86 2.78
CA PHE A 358 3.66 37.28 1.99
C PHE A 358 3.15 38.64 2.47
N VAL A 359 2.39 39.30 1.60
CA VAL A 359 1.72 40.57 1.92
C VAL A 359 0.23 40.28 2.03
N ALA A 360 -0.40 40.76 3.11
CA ALA A 360 -1.83 40.59 3.32
C ALA A 360 -2.62 41.19 2.15
N GLY A 361 -3.63 40.46 1.66
CA GLY A 361 -4.45 40.87 0.53
C GLY A 361 -3.88 40.54 -0.85
N LEU A 362 -2.65 40.00 -0.94
CA LEU A 362 -2.08 39.48 -2.20
C LEU A 362 -1.99 37.95 -2.18
N PRO A 363 -2.26 37.28 -3.32
CA PRO A 363 -2.12 35.84 -3.42
C PRO A 363 -0.66 35.44 -3.22
N CYS A 364 -0.44 34.50 -2.29
CA CYS A 364 0.86 33.87 -2.08
C CYS A 364 0.90 32.55 -2.85
N ALA A 365 1.90 32.36 -3.69
CA ALA A 365 2.10 31.12 -4.42
C ALA A 365 3.05 30.20 -3.65
N VAL A 366 2.63 28.97 -3.40
CA VAL A 366 3.47 27.91 -2.85
C VAL A 366 3.61 26.83 -3.91
N LYS A 367 4.85 26.41 -4.16
CA LYS A 367 5.12 25.32 -5.09
C LYS A 367 4.73 24.00 -4.42
N PHE A 368 3.89 23.24 -5.12
CA PHE A 368 3.48 21.90 -4.71
C PHE A 368 4.06 20.90 -5.71
N VAL A 369 4.87 19.97 -5.20
CA VAL A 369 5.44 18.88 -5.99
C VAL A 369 5.19 17.59 -5.25
N ALA A 370 4.57 16.63 -5.93
CA ALA A 370 4.31 15.31 -5.40
C ALA A 370 4.57 14.24 -6.45
N SER A 371 5.14 13.12 -6.02
CA SER A 371 5.27 11.90 -6.81
C SER A 371 4.04 11.03 -6.56
N LEU A 372 3.36 10.63 -7.62
CA LEU A 372 2.16 9.79 -7.55
C LEU A 372 2.53 8.35 -7.87
N HIS A 373 2.11 7.40 -7.02
CA HIS A 373 2.46 5.99 -7.14
C HIS A 373 1.21 5.10 -7.29
N ASN A 374 1.23 4.21 -8.29
CA ASN A 374 0.18 3.23 -8.58
C ASN A 374 -1.20 3.82 -8.95
N LEU A 375 -1.26 5.08 -9.40
CA LEU A 375 -2.48 5.71 -9.91
C LEU A 375 -2.69 5.43 -11.40
N THR A 376 -3.95 5.22 -11.80
CA THR A 376 -4.38 5.11 -13.21
C THR A 376 -4.75 6.47 -13.80
N GLU A 377 -4.90 6.56 -15.13
CA GLU A 377 -5.35 7.80 -15.78
C GLU A 377 -6.72 8.28 -15.29
N ASN A 378 -7.62 7.36 -14.96
CA ASN A 378 -8.92 7.70 -14.40
C ASN A 378 -8.79 8.29 -12.99
N ASP A 379 -7.88 7.72 -12.16
CA ASP A 379 -7.60 8.25 -10.83
C ASP A 379 -7.06 9.69 -10.90
N LEU A 380 -6.22 10.00 -11.90
CA LEU A 380 -5.66 11.34 -12.08
C LEU A 380 -6.74 12.41 -12.36
N ARG A 381 -7.83 12.07 -13.04
CA ARG A 381 -8.94 12.99 -13.31
C ARG A 381 -9.76 13.30 -12.05
N ASN A 382 -9.82 12.32 -11.16
CA ASN A 382 -10.60 12.38 -9.92
C ASN A 382 -9.76 12.84 -8.72
N LEU A 383 -8.45 13.00 -8.88
CA LEU A 383 -7.56 13.51 -7.84
C LEU A 383 -7.94 14.96 -7.49
N ARG A 384 -7.95 15.24 -6.19
CA ARG A 384 -8.24 16.56 -5.62
C ARG A 384 -7.12 16.91 -4.64
N VAL A 385 -6.69 18.16 -4.67
CA VAL A 385 -5.78 18.75 -3.68
C VAL A 385 -6.65 19.59 -2.77
N GLN A 386 -6.71 19.21 -1.49
CA GLN A 386 -7.51 19.88 -0.45
C GLN A 386 -6.61 20.56 0.55
#